data_AF-A0A6M3Y2K6-F1
#
_entry.id   AF-A0A6M3Y2K6-F1
#
_cell.length_a   1.000
_cell.length_b   1.000
_cell.length_c   1.000
_cell.angle_alpha   90.00
_cell.angle_beta   90.00
_cell.angle_gamma   90.00
#
_symmetry.space_group_name_H-M   'P 1'
#
loop_
_entity.id
_entity.type
_entity.pdbx_description
1 polymer ?
#
loop_
_entity_poly.entity_id
_entity_poly.type
_entity_poly.pdbx_seq_one_letter_code
_entity_poly.pdbx_strand_id
1 'polypeptide(L)'
;MKKLNHTLKEEVIDALRHHGTMQYASKCCGVSVRTLNEEMRRSSIFKSRVLEARAEGKTNIADRAIELIKSYAYGENTEKTDRNRLTAAIALANAYEPGFRGQTIVQGKIDHDVRVISAVPRPKYQIIEYVQKFKTFTN
;
A
#
# COMPACT_ATOMS: atom_id res chain seq x y z
N MET A 1 17.71 -24.11 -7.54
CA MET A 1 16.65 -23.07 -7.54
C MET A 1 15.91 -23.11 -8.87
N LYS A 2 14.57 -23.07 -8.85
CA LYS A 2 13.73 -23.15 -10.07
C LYS A 2 13.85 -21.86 -10.88
N LYS A 3 14.22 -21.97 -12.15
CA LYS A 3 14.19 -20.87 -13.12
C LYS A 3 12.73 -20.63 -13.51
N LEU A 4 12.32 -19.37 -13.65
CA LEU A 4 10.94 -19.06 -14.08
C LEU A 4 10.79 -19.36 -15.57
N ASN A 5 9.80 -20.18 -15.91
CA ASN A 5 9.41 -20.42 -17.30
C ASN A 5 8.79 -19.15 -17.90
N HIS A 6 8.84 -19.03 -19.23
CA HIS A 6 8.32 -17.86 -19.95
C HIS A 6 6.84 -17.60 -19.63
N THR A 7 5.99 -18.62 -19.68
CA THR A 7 4.55 -18.50 -19.39
C THR A 7 4.31 -17.89 -18.01
N LEU A 8 5.05 -18.35 -17.00
CA LEU A 8 4.92 -17.85 -15.64
C LEU A 8 5.38 -16.39 -15.50
N LYS A 9 6.34 -15.95 -16.31
CA LYS A 9 6.79 -14.55 -16.35
C LYS A 9 5.69 -13.65 -16.89
N GLU A 10 4.99 -14.09 -17.95
CA GLU A 10 3.85 -13.36 -18.51
C GLU A 10 2.68 -13.30 -17.51
N GLU A 11 2.34 -14.41 -16.86
CA GLU A 11 1.30 -14.43 -15.82
C GLU A 11 1.60 -13.47 -14.67
N VAL A 12 2.87 -13.38 -14.25
CA VAL A 12 3.30 -12.42 -13.22
C VAL A 12 3.14 -10.97 -13.70
N ILE A 13 3.50 -10.70 -14.95
CA ILE A 13 3.38 -9.36 -15.57
C ILE A 13 1.90 -8.96 -15.62
N ASP A 14 1.01 -9.84 -16.07
CA ASP A 14 -0.42 -9.54 -16.13
C ASP A 14 -1.03 -9.38 -14.73
N ALA A 15 -0.63 -10.21 -13.76
CA ALA A 15 -1.06 -10.03 -12.37
C ALA A 15 -0.58 -8.68 -11.79
N LEU A 16 0.61 -8.21 -12.17
CA LEU A 16 1.12 -6.89 -11.77
C LEU A 16 0.32 -5.75 -12.40
N ARG A 17 -0.12 -5.87 -13.66
CA ARG A 17 -1.00 -4.88 -14.31
C ARG A 17 -2.34 -4.73 -13.61
N HIS A 18 -2.84 -5.79 -12.99
CA HIS A 18 -4.13 -5.76 -12.29
C HIS A 18 -4.03 -5.37 -10.82
N HIS A 19 -2.95 -5.73 -10.14
CA HIS A 19 -2.81 -5.58 -8.68
C HIS A 19 -1.70 -4.63 -8.22
N GLY A 20 -0.81 -4.19 -9.11
CA GLY A 20 0.23 -3.18 -8.85
C GLY A 20 1.31 -3.57 -7.82
N THR A 21 1.20 -4.73 -7.18
CA THR A 21 2.09 -5.15 -6.08
C THR A 21 2.67 -6.54 -6.33
N MET A 22 3.96 -6.69 -5.98
CA MET A 22 4.69 -7.94 -6.12
C MET A 22 4.12 -9.03 -5.20
N GLN A 23 3.62 -8.66 -4.02
CA GLN A 23 3.05 -9.59 -3.04
C GLN A 23 1.82 -10.29 -3.62
N TYR A 24 0.88 -9.53 -4.19
CA TYR A 24 -0.31 -10.12 -4.81
C TYR A 24 0.02 -10.91 -6.07
N ALA A 25 0.86 -10.38 -6.96
CA ALA A 25 1.29 -11.09 -8.16
C ALA A 25 1.97 -12.42 -7.83
N SER A 26 2.84 -12.44 -6.81
CA SER A 26 3.51 -13.65 -6.33
C SER A 26 2.51 -14.70 -5.82
N LYS A 27 1.45 -14.25 -5.12
CA LYS A 27 0.41 -15.12 -4.59
C LYS A 27 -0.46 -15.71 -5.71
N CYS A 28 -0.85 -14.89 -6.69
CA CYS A 28 -1.66 -15.35 -7.83
C CYS A 28 -0.93 -16.40 -8.68
N CYS A 29 0.37 -16.23 -8.89
CA CYS A 29 1.17 -17.13 -9.72
C CYS A 29 1.82 -18.29 -8.94
N GLY A 30 1.57 -18.41 -7.63
CA GLY A 30 2.14 -19.47 -6.78
C GLY A 30 3.67 -19.42 -6.65
N VAL A 31 4.27 -18.22 -6.72
CA VAL A 31 5.72 -18.00 -6.73
C VAL A 31 6.13 -17.16 -5.53
N SER A 32 7.31 -17.37 -4.97
CA SER A 32 7.80 -16.51 -3.89
C SER A 32 8.29 -15.16 -4.42
N VAL A 33 8.08 -14.08 -3.67
CA VAL A 33 8.65 -12.75 -3.99
C VAL A 33 10.18 -12.81 -4.12
N ARG A 34 10.85 -13.66 -3.33
CA ARG A 34 12.29 -13.89 -3.43
C ARG A 34 12.69 -14.43 -4.80
N THR A 35 11.93 -15.37 -5.34
CA THR A 35 12.16 -15.93 -6.68
C THR A 35 12.00 -14.87 -7.76
N LEU A 36 10.98 -14.03 -7.66
CA LEU A 36 10.77 -12.92 -8.62
C LEU A 36 11.92 -11.91 -8.58
N ASN A 37 12.35 -11.50 -7.38
CA ASN A 37 13.46 -10.56 -7.21
C ASN A 37 14.78 -11.11 -7.77
N GLU A 38 15.02 -12.40 -7.56
CA GLU A 38 16.20 -13.08 -8.09
C GLU A 38 16.16 -13.14 -9.64
N GLU A 39 15.00 -13.39 -10.24
CA GLU A 39 14.85 -13.38 -11.69
C GLU A 39 15.00 -11.97 -12.29
N MET A 40 14.52 -10.93 -11.61
CA MET A 40 14.75 -9.53 -12.01
C MET A 40 16.24 -9.14 -11.95
N ARG A 41 17.04 -9.77 -11.08
CA ARG A 41 18.49 -9.57 -11.08
C ARG A 41 19.18 -10.27 -12.25
N ARG A 42 18.63 -11.42 -12.68
CA ARG A 42 19.19 -12.25 -13.77
C ARG A 42 18.80 -11.77 -15.16
N SER A 43 17.64 -11.13 -15.30
CA SER A 43 17.11 -10.68 -16.59
C SER A 43 16.70 -9.21 -16.54
N SER A 44 17.47 -8.38 -17.24
CA SER A 44 17.17 -6.95 -17.41
C SER A 44 15.84 -6.72 -18.13
N ILE A 45 15.53 -7.54 -19.14
CA ILE A 45 14.27 -7.49 -19.89
C ILE A 45 13.08 -7.75 -18.97
N PHE A 46 13.14 -8.82 -18.17
CA PHE A 46 12.07 -9.13 -17.22
C PHE A 46 11.91 -8.03 -16.18
N LYS A 47 13.03 -7.46 -15.69
CA LYS A 47 13.00 -6.32 -14.77
C LYS A 47 12.30 -5.10 -15.38
N SER A 48 12.59 -4.73 -16.63
CA SER A 48 11.93 -3.59 -17.30
C SER A 48 10.43 -3.80 -17.37
N ARG A 49 10.01 -4.96 -17.88
CA ARG A 49 8.59 -5.30 -18.05
C ARG A 49 7.84 -5.35 -16.73
N VAL A 50 8.46 -5.85 -15.67
CA VAL A 50 7.89 -5.85 -14.31
C VAL A 50 7.71 -4.41 -13.80
N LEU A 51 8.67 -3.52 -14.04
CA LEU A 51 8.56 -2.11 -13.61
C LEU A 51 7.48 -1.36 -14.40
N GLU A 52 7.37 -1.59 -15.70
CA GLU A 52 6.31 -1.05 -16.56
C GLU A 52 4.93 -1.53 -16.12
N ALA A 53 4.75 -2.85 -15.99
CA ALA A 53 3.50 -3.44 -15.52
C ALA A 53 3.11 -2.96 -14.11
N ARG A 54 4.10 -2.72 -13.25
CA ARG A 54 3.88 -2.16 -11.91
C ARG A 54 3.43 -0.70 -11.97
N ALA A 55 3.97 0.11 -12.89
CA ALA A 55 3.52 1.48 -13.10
C ALA A 55 2.08 1.50 -13.61
N GLU A 56 1.79 0.71 -14.65
CA GLU A 56 0.45 0.54 -15.23
C GLU A 56 -0.57 0.08 -14.18
N GLY A 57 -0.22 -0.93 -13.38
CA GLY A 57 -1.11 -1.44 -12.34
C GLY A 57 -1.38 -0.45 -11.20
N LYS A 58 -0.45 0.47 -10.91
CA LYS A 58 -0.70 1.54 -9.94
C LYS A 58 -1.72 2.55 -10.47
N THR A 59 -1.62 2.93 -11.74
CA THR A 59 -2.58 3.81 -12.40
C THR A 59 -3.97 3.17 -12.39
N ASN A 60 -4.07 1.89 -12.78
CA ASN A 60 -5.34 1.14 -12.76
C ASN A 60 -5.97 1.05 -11.36
N ILE A 61 -5.15 0.94 -10.30
CA ILE A 61 -5.63 0.96 -8.91
C ILE A 61 -6.14 2.35 -8.53
N ALA A 62 -5.44 3.41 -8.95
CA ALA A 62 -5.87 4.78 -8.73
C ALA A 62 -7.23 5.03 -9.40
N ASP A 63 -7.39 4.65 -10.66
CA ASP A 63 -8.64 4.81 -11.42
C ASP A 63 -9.81 4.11 -10.72
N ARG A 64 -9.62 2.84 -10.32
CA ARG A 64 -10.64 2.08 -9.57
C ARG A 64 -10.97 2.73 -8.22
N ALA A 65 -9.97 3.28 -7.54
CA ALA A 65 -10.19 3.98 -6.28
C ALA A 65 -10.99 5.27 -6.50
N ILE A 66 -10.74 6.00 -7.58
CA ILE A 66 -11.48 7.21 -7.97
C ILE A 66 -12.92 6.87 -8.34
N GLU A 67 -13.15 5.81 -9.12
CA GLU A 67 -14.49 5.32 -9.43
C GLU A 67 -15.26 4.96 -8.17
N LEU A 68 -14.60 4.31 -7.20
CA LEU A 68 -15.21 4.00 -5.90
C LEU A 68 -15.54 5.27 -5.11
N ILE A 69 -14.68 6.28 -5.11
CA ILE A 69 -14.97 7.58 -4.48
C ILE A 69 -16.17 8.25 -5.16
N LYS A 70 -16.23 8.24 -6.49
CA LYS A 70 -17.35 8.80 -7.27
C LYS A 70 -18.66 8.07 -6.97
N SER A 71 -18.65 6.74 -6.85
CA SER A 71 -19.85 5.97 -6.52
C SER A 71 -20.35 6.24 -5.10
N TYR A 72 -19.45 6.50 -4.14
CA TYR A 72 -19.84 6.94 -2.80
C TYR A 72 -20.34 8.39 -2.76
N ALA A 73 -19.79 9.28 -3.58
CA ALA A 73 -20.17 10.70 -3.60
C ALA A 73 -21.47 10.97 -4.38
N TYR A 74 -21.74 10.21 -5.44
CA TYR A 74 -22.81 10.49 -6.40
C TYR A 74 -23.74 9.30 -6.70
N GLY A 75 -23.53 8.13 -6.07
CA GLY A 75 -24.37 6.95 -6.29
C GLY A 75 -25.70 7.01 -5.53
N GLU A 76 -26.72 6.33 -6.07
CA GLU A 76 -28.08 6.28 -5.50
C GLU A 76 -28.17 5.60 -4.10
N ASN A 77 -27.11 4.90 -3.66
CA ASN A 77 -27.07 4.16 -2.39
C ASN A 77 -26.03 4.76 -1.40
N THR A 78 -26.17 6.04 -1.05
CA THR A 78 -25.32 6.74 -0.07
C THR A 78 -25.42 6.17 1.36
N GLU A 79 -26.46 5.39 1.66
CA GLU A 79 -26.78 4.89 3.01
C GLU A 79 -25.84 3.80 3.57
N LYS A 80 -24.99 3.17 2.73
CA LYS A 80 -24.03 2.14 3.17
C LYS A 80 -22.60 2.45 2.77
N THR A 81 -22.14 3.63 3.13
CA THR A 81 -20.73 4.01 2.97
C THR A 81 -19.87 3.35 4.06
N ASP A 82 -19.12 2.31 3.69
CA ASP A 82 -18.07 1.76 4.56
C ASP A 82 -16.91 2.77 4.62
N ARG A 83 -16.85 3.51 5.74
CA ARG A 83 -15.85 4.56 5.97
C ARG A 83 -14.41 4.05 5.82
N ASN A 84 -14.14 2.79 6.16
CA ASN A 84 -12.79 2.23 6.03
C ASN A 84 -12.41 2.03 4.56
N ARG A 85 -13.35 1.56 3.74
CA ARG A 85 -13.14 1.40 2.29
C ARG A 85 -12.94 2.73 1.59
N LEU A 86 -13.76 3.73 1.92
CA LEU A 86 -13.61 5.08 1.35
C LEU A 86 -12.27 5.72 1.75
N THR A 87 -11.88 5.62 3.03
CA THR A 87 -10.59 6.15 3.51
C THR A 87 -9.42 5.47 2.80
N ALA A 88 -9.48 4.14 2.62
CA ALA A 88 -8.45 3.40 1.89
C ALA A 88 -8.39 3.80 0.41
N ALA A 89 -9.53 3.99 -0.25
CA ALA A 89 -9.59 4.43 -1.64
C ALA A 89 -8.98 5.83 -1.83
N ILE A 90 -9.33 6.78 -0.96
CA ILE A 90 -8.75 8.14 -0.98
C ILE A 90 -7.23 8.09 -0.77
N ALA A 91 -6.75 7.26 0.16
CA ALA A 91 -5.32 7.08 0.38
C ALA A 91 -4.61 6.50 -0.85
N LEU A 92 -5.21 5.51 -1.52
CA LEU A 92 -4.66 4.89 -2.73
C LEU A 92 -4.64 5.86 -3.92
N ALA A 93 -5.72 6.61 -4.14
CA ALA A 93 -5.78 7.63 -5.18
C ALA A 93 -4.68 8.69 -4.97
N ASN A 94 -4.52 9.21 -3.75
CA ASN A 94 -3.48 10.21 -3.45
C ASN A 94 -2.05 9.66 -3.60
N ALA A 95 -1.83 8.38 -3.28
CA ALA A 95 -0.49 7.78 -3.33
C ALA A 95 0.01 7.55 -4.76
N TYR A 96 -0.91 7.34 -5.71
CA TYR A 96 -0.58 7.01 -7.09
C TYR A 96 -0.92 8.11 -8.09
N GLU A 97 -1.80 9.03 -7.73
CA GLU A 97 -2.13 10.23 -8.49
C GLU A 97 -2.08 11.48 -7.57
N PRO A 98 -0.89 12.09 -7.40
CA PRO A 98 -0.70 13.24 -6.50
C PRO A 98 -1.55 14.47 -6.85
N GLY A 99 -2.13 14.52 -8.05
CA GLY A 99 -3.00 15.60 -8.54
C GLY A 99 -4.48 15.47 -8.15
N PHE A 100 -4.91 14.35 -7.56
CA PHE A 100 -6.31 14.16 -7.14
C PHE A 100 -6.74 15.20 -6.08
N ARG A 101 -5.83 15.65 -5.20
CA ARG A 101 -6.03 16.85 -4.37
C ARG A 101 -5.71 18.10 -5.18
N GLY A 102 -6.59 18.47 -6.10
CA GLY A 102 -6.35 19.62 -6.97
C GLY A 102 -7.55 20.40 -7.49
N GLN A 103 -8.75 19.81 -7.61
CA GLN A 103 -9.87 20.53 -8.25
C GLN A 103 -11.28 20.22 -7.73
N THR A 104 -11.45 19.35 -6.74
CA THR A 104 -12.74 19.26 -6.05
C THR A 104 -12.77 20.30 -4.96
N ILE A 105 -13.21 21.51 -5.33
CA ILE A 105 -13.84 22.42 -4.40
C ILE A 105 -15.03 21.64 -3.81
N VAL A 106 -14.83 21.01 -2.65
CA VAL A 106 -15.92 20.42 -1.89
C VAL A 106 -16.72 21.60 -1.35
N GLN A 107 -17.64 22.12 -2.17
CA GLN A 107 -18.71 23.01 -1.73
C GLN A 107 -19.70 22.18 -0.92
N GLY A 108 -19.34 21.95 0.33
CA GLY A 108 -20.18 21.27 1.31
C GLY A 108 -19.49 21.39 2.64
N LYS A 109 -20.05 22.22 3.54
CA LYS A 109 -19.62 22.27 4.93
C LYS A 109 -19.77 20.87 5.52
N ILE A 110 -18.66 20.17 5.72
CA ILE A 110 -18.64 18.99 6.57
C ILE A 110 -18.45 19.50 8.00
N ASP A 111 -19.57 19.80 8.67
CA ASP A 111 -19.59 20.12 10.10
C ASP A 111 -19.29 18.86 10.92
N HIS A 112 -18.03 18.45 10.98
CA HIS A 112 -17.59 17.43 11.93
C HIS A 112 -16.34 17.90 12.65
N ASP A 113 -16.39 17.84 13.98
CA ASP A 113 -15.29 18.07 14.91
C ASP A 113 -14.12 17.12 14.59
N VAL A 114 -13.25 17.54 13.68
CA VAL A 114 -11.95 16.90 13.49
C VAL A 114 -11.07 17.33 14.64
N ARG A 115 -11.05 16.56 15.72
CA ARG A 115 -9.94 16.62 16.69
C ARG A 115 -8.67 16.24 15.95
N VAL A 116 -7.94 17.24 15.48
CA VAL A 116 -6.58 17.11 14.98
C VAL A 116 -5.74 16.57 16.14
N ILE A 117 -5.41 15.29 16.11
CA ILE A 117 -4.41 14.73 17.02
C ILE A 117 -3.08 15.27 16.51
N SER A 118 -2.68 16.44 17.01
CA SER A 118 -1.31 16.91 16.87
C SER A 118 -0.42 15.82 17.48
N ALA A 119 0.51 15.30 16.68
CA ALA A 119 1.45 14.30 17.14
C ALA A 119 2.32 14.93 18.24
N VAL A 120 1.94 14.74 19.50
CA VAL A 120 2.79 15.10 20.64
C VAL A 120 4.04 14.20 20.56
N PRO A 121 5.25 14.75 20.44
CA PRO A 121 6.46 13.94 20.41
C PRO A 121 6.57 13.12 21.69
N ARG A 122 6.82 11.81 21.56
CA ARG A 122 6.99 10.92 22.72
C ARG A 122 8.14 11.45 23.59
N PRO A 123 7.94 11.62 24.92
CA PRO A 123 9.04 12.00 25.80
C PRO A 123 10.12 10.92 25.78
N LYS A 124 11.39 11.34 25.68
CA LYS A 124 12.55 10.45 25.78
C LYS A 124 12.62 9.94 27.23
N TYR A 125 12.42 8.65 27.44
CA TYR A 125 12.71 8.03 28.72
C TYR A 125 14.24 8.02 28.92
N GLN A 126 14.73 8.65 29.98
CA GLN A 126 16.07 8.38 30.49
C GLN A 126 16.04 6.96 31.08
N ILE A 127 16.84 6.06 30.52
CA ILE A 127 17.09 4.75 31.12
C ILE A 127 17.87 5.03 32.41
N ILE A 128 17.20 4.90 33.55
CA ILE A 128 17.88 4.90 34.85
C ILE A 128 18.54 3.53 34.95
N GLU A 129 19.88 3.49 34.86
CA GLU A 129 20.67 2.28 35.10
C GLU A 129 20.36 1.75 36.49
N TYR A 130 19.62 0.64 36.56
CA TYR A 130 19.33 -0.04 37.80
C TYR A 130 20.62 -0.72 38.26
N VAL A 131 21.31 -0.11 39.22
CA VAL A 131 22.53 -0.65 39.82
C VAL A 131 22.24 -2.04 40.38
N GLN A 132 22.78 -3.06 39.72
CA GLN A 132 22.87 -4.43 40.21
C GLN A 132 23.61 -4.46 41.56
N LYS A 133 22.87 -4.43 42.67
CA LYS A 133 23.36 -5.00 43.93
C LYS A 133 22.98 -6.47 43.96
N PHE A 134 23.80 -7.31 43.34
CA PHE A 134 23.91 -8.70 43.74
C PHE A 134 24.45 -8.71 45.18
N LYS A 135 23.56 -8.78 46.17
CA LYS A 135 23.94 -9.31 47.48
C LYS A 135 24.13 -10.82 47.29
N THR A 136 25.39 -11.21 47.20
CA THR A 136 25.88 -12.54 47.53
C THR A 136 25.27 -13.00 48.84
N PHE A 137 24.31 -13.93 48.78
CA PHE A 137 23.98 -14.76 49.92
C PHE A 137 24.93 -15.95 49.89
N THR A 138 26.03 -15.81 50.62
CA THR A 138 26.86 -16.91 51.12
C THR A 138 26.98 -16.72 52.62
N ASN A 139 26.13 -17.43 53.36
CA ASN A 139 26.46 -18.27 54.51
C ASN A 139 25.17 -18.81 55.11
#